data_AF-A0A5X0ZGR0-F1
#
_entry.id   AF-A0A5X0ZGR0-F1
#
_cell.length_a   1.000
_cell.length_b   1.000
_cell.length_c   1.000
_cell.angle_alpha   90.00
_cell.angle_beta   90.00
_cell.angle_gamma   90.00
#
_symmetry.space_group_name_H-M   'P 1'
#
loop_
_entity.id
_entity.type
_entity.pdbx_description
1 polymer ?
#
loop_
_entity_poly.entity_id
_entity_poly.type
_entity_poly.pdbx_seq_one_letter_code
_entity_poly.pdbx_strand_id
1 'polypeptide(L)'
;MSRTETGSVLTFTVAQEPAPAPDASVTLLSRIKTMAESADNSGDLHEVMAVLLRAQRLTEASGAGEEDAGSSGIREFTCHHVPCSARVVPGWLSALTAVVCHVSGCHWCFGRWRDGHGNRHRSVTFRGRGALPAVSECLFTLLCRQMLRDLNIWQKVSDRERLETTATWYRTEDWCCHWAAGIWSALLTPDIPADEPETPVVRQQYHYYCHRRYQQLTGSGAVIS
;
A
#
# COMPACT_ATOMS: atom_id res chain seq x y z
N MET A 1 -21.46 0.62 77.42
CA MET A 1 -20.84 -0.38 76.52
C MET A 1 -21.59 -0.30 75.20
N SER A 2 -20.90 0.14 74.14
CA SER A 2 -21.11 -0.16 72.70
C SER A 2 -22.50 0.11 72.09
N ARG A 3 -22.71 0.68 70.90
CA ARG A 3 -21.86 0.94 69.73
C ARG A 3 -22.66 1.91 68.84
N THR A 4 -22.05 2.98 68.37
CA THR A 4 -22.57 3.87 67.33
C THR A 4 -22.32 3.21 65.96
N GLU A 5 -23.39 2.94 65.19
CA GLU A 5 -23.29 2.57 63.77
C GLU A 5 -23.57 3.80 62.91
N THR A 6 -22.51 4.43 62.43
CA THR A 6 -22.58 5.42 61.35
C THR A 6 -22.62 4.67 60.02
N GLY A 7 -23.76 4.72 59.34
CA GLY A 7 -23.92 4.23 57.98
C GLY A 7 -23.00 5.00 57.03
N SER A 8 -21.99 4.31 56.51
CA SER A 8 -21.12 4.81 55.44
C SER A 8 -21.90 4.76 54.12
N VAL A 9 -22.21 5.93 53.57
CA VAL A 9 -22.71 6.08 52.21
C VAL A 9 -21.53 5.85 51.26
N LEU A 10 -21.55 4.73 50.56
CA LEU A 10 -20.57 4.41 49.52
C LEU A 10 -20.86 5.27 48.28
N THR A 11 -20.10 6.33 48.11
CA THR A 11 -20.07 7.09 46.85
C THR A 11 -19.36 6.24 45.80
N PHE A 12 -20.12 5.69 44.86
CA PHE A 12 -19.56 5.08 43.65
C PHE A 12 -19.00 6.19 42.76
N THR A 13 -17.70 6.42 42.84
CA THR A 13 -16.97 7.17 41.82
C THR A 13 -16.95 6.32 40.56
N VAL A 14 -17.76 6.68 39.57
CA VAL A 14 -17.61 6.17 38.20
C VAL A 14 -16.19 6.52 37.76
N ALA A 15 -15.36 5.49 37.61
CA ALA A 15 -14.07 5.62 36.97
C ALA A 15 -14.32 6.12 35.55
N GLN A 16 -14.01 7.38 35.32
CA GLN A 16 -14.05 7.97 33.99
C GLN A 16 -12.95 7.28 33.16
N GLU A 17 -13.39 6.44 32.23
CA GLU A 17 -12.55 5.82 31.21
C GLU A 17 -11.76 6.94 30.49
N PRO A 18 -10.44 6.84 30.35
CA PRO A 18 -9.66 7.85 29.66
C PRO A 18 -10.07 7.85 28.19
N ALA A 19 -10.50 9.02 27.70
CA ALA A 19 -10.84 9.23 26.29
C ALA A 19 -9.70 8.73 25.38
N PRO A 20 -9.99 8.04 24.27
CA PRO A 20 -8.96 7.57 23.35
C PRO A 20 -8.19 8.78 22.80
N ALA A 21 -6.88 8.80 23.02
CA ALA A 21 -6.02 9.92 22.69
C ALA A 21 -6.10 10.25 21.17
N PRO A 22 -6.53 11.47 20.78
CA PRO A 22 -6.62 11.86 19.37
C PRO A 22 -5.26 11.90 18.64
N ASP A 23 -4.15 11.85 19.39
CA ASP A 23 -2.80 12.06 18.89
C ASP A 23 -2.18 10.81 18.20
N ALA A 24 -2.59 9.60 18.58
CA ALA A 24 -2.00 8.37 18.03
C ALA A 24 -2.27 8.18 16.52
N SER A 25 -3.45 8.60 16.06
CA SER A 25 -3.84 8.47 14.65
C SER A 25 -3.17 9.52 13.73
N VAL A 26 -3.00 10.75 14.25
CA VAL A 26 -2.31 11.84 13.54
C VAL A 26 -0.81 11.56 13.45
N THR A 27 -0.23 10.97 14.50
CA THR A 27 1.18 10.54 14.53
C THR A 27 1.47 9.34 13.62
N LEU A 28 0.53 8.40 13.46
CA LEU A 28 0.66 7.29 12.50
C LEU A 28 0.78 7.82 11.06
N LEU A 29 -0.17 8.66 10.65
CA LEU A 29 -0.22 9.18 9.28
C LEU A 29 1.00 10.05 8.97
N SER A 30 1.41 10.93 9.89
CA SER A 30 2.57 11.80 9.68
C SER A 30 3.85 10.98 9.52
N ARG A 31 4.04 9.96 10.36
CA ARG A 31 5.20 9.06 10.27
C ARG A 31 5.24 8.30 8.95
N ILE A 32 4.13 7.73 8.51
CA ILE A 32 4.06 7.00 7.22
C ILE A 32 4.30 7.95 6.05
N LYS A 33 3.73 9.17 6.07
CA LYS A 33 3.97 10.19 5.05
C LYS A 33 5.45 10.55 4.93
N THR A 34 6.13 10.82 6.04
CA THR A 34 7.56 11.15 6.02
C THR A 34 8.40 10.01 5.44
N MET A 35 8.11 8.77 5.82
CA MET A 35 8.80 7.60 5.25
C MET A 35 8.52 7.45 3.75
N ALA A 36 7.26 7.63 3.34
CA ALA A 36 6.86 7.58 1.93
C ALA A 36 7.51 8.68 1.09
N GLU A 37 7.59 9.91 1.60
CA GLU A 37 8.28 11.02 0.93
C GLU A 37 9.78 10.74 0.77
N SER A 38 10.42 10.17 1.79
CA SER A 38 11.83 9.77 1.70
C SER A 38 12.06 8.72 0.61
N ALA A 39 11.25 7.66 0.60
CA ALA A 39 11.33 6.59 -0.41
C ALA A 39 10.96 7.10 -1.82
N ASP A 40 9.99 8.01 -1.92
CA ASP A 40 9.64 8.63 -3.20
C ASP A 40 10.80 9.50 -3.73
N ASN A 41 11.57 10.14 -2.86
CA ASN A 41 12.73 10.95 -3.27
C ASN A 41 13.93 10.09 -3.71
N SER A 42 14.14 8.92 -3.08
CA SER A 42 15.22 8.01 -3.49
C SER A 42 14.91 7.32 -4.82
N GLY A 43 13.64 6.99 -5.06
CA GLY A 43 13.21 6.22 -6.23
C GLY A 43 13.71 4.78 -6.23
N ASP A 44 14.18 4.28 -5.08
CA ASP A 44 14.61 2.90 -4.92
C ASP A 44 13.41 2.04 -4.48
N LEU A 45 13.12 1.02 -5.28
CA LEU A 45 12.07 0.04 -4.99
C LEU A 45 12.28 -0.64 -3.63
N HIS A 46 13.53 -0.85 -3.21
CA HIS A 46 13.84 -1.45 -1.92
C HIS A 46 13.34 -0.59 -0.75
N GLU A 47 13.53 0.73 -0.83
CA GLU A 47 13.03 1.64 0.20
C GLU A 47 11.51 1.67 0.21
N VAL A 48 10.86 1.66 -0.96
CA VAL A 48 9.40 1.56 -1.07
C VAL A 48 8.88 0.29 -0.40
N MET A 49 9.54 -0.86 -0.62
CA MET A 49 9.19 -2.11 0.05
C MET A 49 9.37 -2.04 1.57
N ALA A 50 10.48 -1.45 2.04
CA ALA A 50 10.72 -1.27 3.47
C ALA A 50 9.64 -0.37 4.11
N VAL A 51 9.17 0.66 3.40
CA VAL A 51 8.06 1.51 3.84
C VAL A 51 6.77 0.71 3.95
N LEU A 52 6.44 -0.14 2.97
CA LEU A 52 5.23 -0.96 3.02
C LEU A 52 5.24 -1.93 4.21
N LEU A 53 6.32 -2.67 4.42
CA LEU A 53 6.47 -3.60 5.53
C LEU A 53 6.39 -2.88 6.88
N ARG A 54 7.05 -1.73 6.99
CA ARG A 54 7.01 -0.93 8.21
C ARG A 54 5.64 -0.32 8.45
N ALA A 55 4.95 0.12 7.40
CA ALA A 55 3.59 0.62 7.48
C ALA A 55 2.64 -0.48 7.97
N GLN A 56 2.77 -1.71 7.46
CA GLN A 56 1.99 -2.87 7.92
C GLN A 56 2.16 -3.12 9.42
N ARG A 57 3.40 -3.19 9.90
CA ARG A 57 3.66 -3.37 11.35
C ARG A 57 3.09 -2.23 12.19
N LEU A 58 3.15 -1.00 11.69
CA LEU A 58 2.60 0.18 12.39
C LEU A 58 1.06 0.19 12.40
N THR A 59 0.41 -0.20 11.30
CA THR A 59 -1.06 -0.28 11.23
C THR A 59 -1.57 -1.41 12.13
N GLU A 60 -0.92 -2.56 12.13
CA GLU A 60 -1.21 -3.68 13.05
C GLU A 60 -1.02 -3.27 14.52
N ALA A 61 0.12 -2.67 14.87
CA ALA A 61 0.41 -2.23 16.24
C ALA A 61 -0.50 -1.11 16.75
N SER A 62 -1.09 -0.31 15.85
CA SER A 62 -1.98 0.79 16.22
C SER A 62 -3.37 0.34 16.67
N GLY A 63 -3.66 -0.97 16.67
CA GLY A 63 -4.98 -1.53 17.03
C GLY A 63 -6.09 -1.17 16.05
N ALA A 64 -5.79 -0.41 14.99
CA ALA A 64 -6.77 0.01 13.99
C ALA A 64 -7.27 -1.16 13.13
N GLY A 65 -6.58 -2.31 13.17
CA GLY A 65 -6.96 -3.56 12.52
C GLY A 65 -7.84 -4.49 13.37
N GLU A 66 -7.87 -4.33 14.70
CA GLU A 66 -8.70 -5.17 15.58
C GLU A 66 -10.09 -4.57 15.75
N GLU A 67 -11.10 -5.44 15.73
CA GLU A 67 -12.49 -5.13 16.03
C GLU A 67 -12.65 -4.71 17.50
N ASP A 68 -12.26 -3.48 17.84
CA ASP A 68 -12.70 -2.89 19.10
C ASP A 68 -13.68 -1.73 18.83
N ALA A 69 -14.90 -1.94 19.32
CA ALA A 69 -16.07 -1.15 19.08
C ALA A 69 -16.07 0.08 20.00
N GLY A 70 -15.27 1.09 19.65
CA GLY A 70 -15.21 2.35 20.39
C GLY A 70 -15.07 3.56 19.48
N SER A 71 -16.18 4.17 19.06
CA SER A 71 -16.29 5.55 18.57
C SER A 71 -15.54 6.00 17.29
N SER A 72 -14.65 5.22 16.69
CA SER A 72 -14.01 5.59 15.41
C SER A 72 -14.92 5.22 14.23
N GLY A 73 -15.79 6.14 13.82
CA GLY A 73 -16.62 5.99 12.61
C GLY A 73 -15.82 5.63 11.36
N ILE A 74 -16.46 4.94 10.41
CA ILE A 74 -15.88 4.62 9.10
C ILE A 74 -15.55 5.93 8.38
N ARG A 75 -14.31 6.05 7.90
CA ARG A 75 -13.84 7.17 7.08
C ARG A 75 -13.56 6.70 5.66
N GLU A 76 -13.68 7.63 4.73
CA GLU A 76 -13.35 7.40 3.32
C GLU A 76 -12.28 8.39 2.88
N PHE A 77 -11.37 7.93 2.02
CA PHE A 77 -10.43 8.79 1.33
C PHE A 77 -10.39 8.41 -0.14
N THR A 78 -10.59 9.38 -1.03
CA THR A 78 -10.62 9.14 -2.48
C THR A 78 -9.35 9.68 -3.14
N CYS A 79 -8.58 8.78 -3.73
CA CYS A 79 -7.48 9.12 -4.62
C CYS A 79 -8.02 9.44 -6.01
N HIS A 80 -7.88 10.70 -6.43
CA HIS A 80 -8.22 11.17 -7.78
C HIS A 80 -7.05 11.08 -8.76
N HIS A 81 -5.82 10.95 -8.26
CA HIS A 81 -4.57 10.94 -9.04
C HIS A 81 -4.17 9.52 -9.46
N VAL A 82 -5.14 8.75 -9.93
CA VAL A 82 -4.89 7.40 -10.45
C VAL A 82 -4.32 7.55 -11.87
N PRO A 83 -3.18 6.92 -12.22
CA PRO A 83 -2.61 7.00 -13.56
C PRO A 83 -3.36 6.09 -14.55
N CYS A 84 -4.68 6.24 -14.63
CA CYS A 84 -5.55 5.43 -15.47
C CYS A 84 -6.85 6.17 -15.81
N SER A 85 -7.18 6.25 -17.10
CA SER A 85 -8.47 6.75 -17.62
C SER A 85 -9.31 5.64 -18.29
N ALA A 86 -8.90 4.36 -18.14
CA ALA A 86 -9.52 3.24 -18.85
C ALA A 86 -10.99 3.00 -18.45
N ARG A 87 -11.84 2.64 -19.43
CA ARG A 87 -13.29 2.37 -19.22
C ARG A 87 -13.58 1.15 -18.38
N VAL A 88 -12.68 0.17 -18.39
CA VAL A 88 -12.66 -1.01 -17.50
C VAL A 88 -11.49 -0.84 -16.56
N VAL A 89 -11.59 -1.33 -15.32
CA VAL A 89 -10.50 -1.24 -14.34
C VAL A 89 -9.40 -2.21 -14.79
N PRO A 90 -8.16 -1.75 -15.05
CA PRO A 90 -7.07 -2.64 -15.43
C PRO A 90 -6.69 -3.63 -14.32
N GLY A 91 -6.12 -4.77 -14.71
CA GLY A 91 -5.69 -5.80 -13.77
C GLY A 91 -4.65 -5.29 -12.77
N TRP A 92 -3.63 -4.58 -13.27
CA TRP A 92 -2.56 -4.01 -12.43
C TRP A 92 -3.09 -3.01 -11.40
N LEU A 93 -4.09 -2.21 -11.75
CA LEU A 93 -4.67 -1.23 -10.83
C LEU A 93 -5.37 -1.93 -9.68
N SER A 94 -6.11 -3.01 -9.98
CA SER A 94 -6.72 -3.87 -8.95
C SER A 94 -5.66 -4.54 -8.06
N ALA A 95 -4.57 -5.02 -8.66
CA ALA A 95 -3.47 -5.63 -7.92
C ALA A 95 -2.78 -4.63 -6.96
N LEU A 96 -2.48 -3.41 -7.41
CA LEU A 96 -1.91 -2.36 -6.55
C LEU A 96 -2.83 -2.01 -5.39
N THR A 97 -4.14 -1.87 -5.64
CA THR A 97 -5.10 -1.59 -4.57
C THR A 97 -5.16 -2.74 -3.56
N ALA A 98 -5.08 -3.99 -4.03
CA ALA A 98 -5.05 -5.16 -3.14
C ALA A 98 -3.80 -5.17 -2.25
N VAL A 99 -2.62 -4.87 -2.81
CA VAL A 99 -1.36 -4.70 -2.05
C VAL A 99 -1.55 -3.69 -0.91
N VAL A 100 -2.06 -2.50 -1.24
CA VAL A 100 -2.24 -1.43 -0.25
C VAL A 100 -3.24 -1.83 0.83
N CYS A 101 -4.35 -2.46 0.44
CA CYS A 101 -5.37 -2.91 1.37
C CYS A 101 -4.90 -4.05 2.27
N HIS A 102 -4.01 -4.91 1.78
CA HIS A 102 -3.34 -5.91 2.60
C HIS A 102 -2.46 -5.25 3.68
N VAL A 103 -1.65 -4.25 3.30
CA VAL A 103 -0.78 -3.52 4.22
C VAL A 103 -1.57 -2.69 5.25
N SER A 104 -2.66 -2.05 4.82
CA SER A 104 -3.38 -1.08 5.67
C SER A 104 -4.61 -1.64 6.38
N GLY A 105 -5.10 -2.82 6.00
CA GLY A 105 -6.37 -3.37 6.48
C GLY A 105 -7.63 -2.62 6.02
N CYS A 106 -7.53 -1.81 4.95
CA CYS A 106 -8.68 -1.05 4.42
C CYS A 106 -9.46 -1.84 3.37
N HIS A 107 -10.72 -1.47 3.16
CA HIS A 107 -11.48 -1.85 1.98
C HIS A 107 -11.31 -0.80 0.87
N TRP A 108 -11.56 -1.17 -0.38
CA TRP A 108 -11.48 -0.26 -1.52
C TRP A 108 -12.69 -0.36 -2.46
N CYS A 109 -12.96 0.69 -3.22
CA CYS A 109 -13.83 0.64 -4.38
C CYS A 109 -13.33 1.56 -5.50
N PHE A 110 -13.67 1.23 -6.75
CA PHE A 110 -13.34 2.05 -7.91
C PHE A 110 -14.46 3.02 -8.25
N GLY A 111 -14.08 4.26 -8.49
CA GLY A 111 -14.96 5.32 -8.95
C GLY A 111 -14.59 5.85 -10.33
N ARG A 112 -15.35 6.85 -10.75
CA ARG A 112 -15.02 7.72 -11.87
C ARG A 112 -15.31 9.16 -11.46
N TRP A 113 -14.48 10.07 -11.92
CA TRP A 113 -14.70 11.50 -11.76
C TRP A 113 -14.39 12.21 -13.08
N ARG A 114 -14.75 13.49 -13.18
CA ARG A 114 -14.45 14.32 -14.33
C ARG A 114 -13.54 15.46 -13.92
N ASP A 115 -12.50 15.70 -14.71
CA ASP A 115 -11.69 16.90 -14.54
C ASP A 115 -12.43 18.16 -15.01
N GLY A 116 -11.82 19.33 -14.82
CA GLY A 116 -12.38 20.61 -15.28
C GLY A 116 -12.57 20.71 -16.80
N HIS A 117 -11.95 19.80 -17.57
CA HIS A 117 -12.08 19.70 -19.03
C HIS A 117 -13.13 18.65 -19.46
N GLY A 118 -13.81 18.00 -18.50
CA GLY A 118 -14.84 16.99 -18.75
C GLY A 118 -14.29 15.60 -19.08
N ASN A 119 -12.98 15.39 -19.08
CA ASN A 119 -12.38 14.07 -19.30
C ASN A 119 -12.69 13.15 -18.13
N ARG A 120 -13.02 11.90 -18.43
CA ARG A 120 -13.33 10.89 -17.40
C ARG A 120 -12.05 10.24 -16.92
N HIS A 121 -11.84 10.28 -15.62
CA HIS A 121 -10.70 9.66 -14.93
C HIS A 121 -11.17 8.61 -13.94
N ARG A 122 -10.27 7.68 -13.59
CA ARG A 122 -10.51 6.76 -12.49
C ARG A 122 -10.21 7.40 -11.15
N SER A 123 -10.91 6.91 -10.14
CA SER A 123 -10.57 7.14 -8.74
C SER A 123 -10.59 5.83 -7.98
N VAL A 124 -9.83 5.78 -6.90
CA VAL A 124 -9.88 4.70 -5.91
C VAL A 124 -10.30 5.33 -4.59
N THR A 125 -11.32 4.76 -3.95
CA THR A 125 -11.75 5.19 -2.62
C THR A 125 -11.41 4.10 -1.62
N PHE A 126 -10.60 4.45 -0.62
CA PHE A 126 -10.28 3.59 0.51
C PHE A 126 -11.25 3.86 1.66
N ARG A 127 -11.73 2.80 2.30
CA ARG A 127 -12.67 2.84 3.43
C ARG A 127 -12.10 2.06 4.61
N GLY A 128 -12.14 2.65 5.79
CA GLY A 128 -11.53 2.08 6.99
C GLY A 128 -11.68 2.99 8.20
N ARG A 129 -11.14 2.54 9.34
CA ARG A 129 -11.20 3.26 10.62
C ARG A 129 -10.08 4.29 10.75
N GLY A 130 -10.31 5.33 11.54
CA GLY A 130 -9.28 6.28 11.95
C GLY A 130 -8.48 6.91 10.80
N ALA A 131 -7.16 6.76 10.83
CA ALA A 131 -6.27 7.29 9.81
C ALA A 131 -6.02 6.32 8.64
N LEU A 132 -6.52 5.08 8.70
CA LEU A 132 -6.19 4.03 7.73
C LEU A 132 -6.52 4.41 6.28
N PRO A 133 -7.67 5.03 5.95
CA PRO A 133 -7.96 5.45 4.58
C PRO A 133 -6.93 6.44 4.00
N ALA A 134 -6.44 7.35 4.83
CA ALA A 134 -5.42 8.32 4.43
C ALA A 134 -4.03 7.67 4.33
N VAL A 135 -3.74 6.68 5.17
CA VAL A 135 -2.53 5.85 5.05
C VAL A 135 -2.57 5.06 3.74
N SER A 136 -3.69 4.42 3.42
CA SER A 136 -3.86 3.68 2.17
C SER A 136 -3.63 4.57 0.95
N GLU A 137 -4.19 5.79 0.95
CA GLU A 137 -3.97 6.70 -0.17
C GLU A 137 -2.50 7.11 -0.30
N CYS A 138 -1.82 7.39 0.82
CA CYS A 138 -0.39 7.72 0.81
C CYS A 138 0.46 6.59 0.21
N LEU A 139 0.23 5.35 0.64
CA LEU A 139 0.94 4.17 0.12
C LEU A 139 0.59 3.88 -1.34
N PHE A 140 -0.68 4.03 -1.73
CA PHE A 140 -1.12 3.86 -3.10
C PHE A 140 -0.47 4.87 -4.05
N THR A 141 -0.39 6.14 -3.63
CA THR A 141 0.27 7.20 -4.39
C THR A 141 1.77 6.90 -4.55
N LEU A 142 2.44 6.45 -3.47
CA LEU A 142 3.84 6.03 -3.52
C LEU A 142 4.05 4.90 -4.54
N LEU A 143 3.24 3.84 -4.48
CA LEU A 143 3.34 2.71 -5.41
C LEU A 143 3.06 3.10 -6.85
N CYS A 144 2.06 3.95 -7.11
CA CYS A 144 1.79 4.45 -8.45
C CYS A 144 3.00 5.20 -9.01
N ARG A 145 3.62 6.09 -8.20
CA ARG A 145 4.81 6.84 -8.63
C ARG A 145 5.98 5.91 -8.92
N GLN A 146 6.27 4.96 -8.02
CA GLN A 146 7.38 4.03 -8.22
C GLN A 146 7.16 3.14 -9.45
N MET A 147 5.96 2.56 -9.62
CA MET A 147 5.63 1.73 -10.77
C MET A 147 5.81 2.50 -12.08
N LEU A 148 5.36 3.76 -12.15
CA LEU A 148 5.51 4.58 -13.35
C LEU A 148 6.96 4.93 -13.67
N ARG A 149 7.81 5.13 -12.65
CA ARG A 149 9.26 5.32 -12.85
C ARG A 149 9.90 4.07 -13.41
N ASP A 150 9.64 2.93 -12.80
CA ASP A 150 10.16 1.64 -13.23
C ASP A 150 9.65 1.29 -14.64
N LEU A 151 8.39 1.60 -14.94
CA LEU A 151 7.80 1.43 -16.27
C LEU A 151 8.51 2.30 -17.31
N ASN A 152 8.82 3.55 -16.98
CA ASN A 152 9.54 4.45 -17.89
C ASN A 152 10.95 3.93 -18.21
N ILE A 153 11.65 3.39 -17.20
CA ILE A 153 12.96 2.76 -17.37
C ILE A 153 12.82 1.53 -18.28
N TRP A 154 11.85 0.66 -18.01
CA TRP A 154 11.59 -0.52 -18.82
C TRP A 154 11.25 -0.16 -20.27
N GLN A 155 10.34 0.79 -20.50
CA GLN A 155 9.96 1.26 -21.83
C GLN A 155 11.18 1.75 -22.63
N LYS A 156 12.07 2.54 -22.02
CA LYS A 156 13.31 3.01 -22.68
C LYS A 156 14.24 1.86 -23.11
N VAL A 157 14.25 0.76 -22.36
CA VAL A 157 15.05 -0.43 -22.71
C VAL A 157 14.35 -1.24 -23.79
N SER A 158 13.02 -1.40 -23.70
CA SER A 158 12.19 -2.20 -24.60
C SER A 158 11.87 -1.54 -25.94
N ASP A 159 11.85 -0.20 -26.02
CA ASP A 159 11.57 0.58 -27.25
C ASP A 159 12.58 0.30 -28.37
N ARG A 160 13.71 -0.35 -28.05
CA ARG A 160 14.65 -0.89 -29.04
C ARG A 160 14.01 -1.92 -29.98
N GLU A 161 12.89 -2.54 -29.60
CA GLU A 161 12.23 -3.62 -30.34
C GLU A 161 11.16 -3.17 -31.35
N ARG A 162 10.87 -1.86 -31.50
CA ARG A 162 9.91 -1.27 -32.47
C ARG A 162 8.67 -2.14 -32.77
N LEU A 163 7.67 -2.10 -31.88
CA LEU A 163 6.44 -2.89 -31.98
C LEU A 163 5.23 -2.06 -32.42
N GLU A 164 4.18 -2.74 -32.89
CA GLU A 164 2.87 -2.12 -33.11
C GLU A 164 2.24 -1.61 -31.81
N THR A 165 1.49 -0.50 -31.89
CA THR A 165 0.89 0.18 -30.73
C THR A 165 0.01 -0.74 -29.87
N THR A 166 -0.74 -1.64 -30.48
CA THR A 166 -1.60 -2.60 -29.75
C THR A 166 -0.76 -3.58 -28.94
N ALA A 167 0.33 -4.11 -29.52
CA ALA A 167 1.25 -5.00 -28.81
C ALA A 167 1.97 -4.27 -27.66
N THR A 168 2.30 -2.99 -27.84
CA THR A 168 2.88 -2.14 -26.78
C THR A 168 1.93 -1.98 -25.60
N TRP A 169 0.62 -1.80 -25.85
CA TRP A 169 -0.38 -1.68 -24.78
C TRP A 169 -0.48 -2.96 -23.96
N TYR A 170 -0.63 -4.13 -24.61
CA TYR A 170 -0.70 -5.42 -23.91
C TYR A 170 0.56 -5.72 -23.10
N ARG A 171 1.75 -5.47 -23.67
CA ARG A 171 3.01 -5.65 -22.94
C ARG A 171 3.14 -4.71 -21.76
N THR A 172 2.67 -3.47 -21.89
CA THR A 172 2.67 -2.50 -20.78
C THR A 172 1.74 -2.95 -19.66
N GLU A 173 0.52 -3.39 -20.00
CA GLU A 173 -0.43 -3.90 -19.01
C GLU A 173 0.12 -5.15 -18.31
N ASP A 174 0.67 -6.09 -19.07
CA ASP A 174 1.27 -7.31 -18.56
C ASP A 174 2.46 -7.01 -17.65
N TRP A 175 3.34 -6.08 -18.04
CA TRP A 175 4.45 -5.62 -17.22
C TRP A 175 3.97 -5.02 -15.89
N CYS A 176 2.96 -4.16 -15.91
CA CYS A 176 2.41 -3.56 -14.69
C CYS A 176 1.80 -4.62 -13.77
N CYS A 177 1.11 -5.63 -14.32
CA CYS A 177 0.58 -6.75 -13.55
C CYS A 177 1.70 -7.55 -12.87
N HIS A 178 2.78 -7.85 -13.60
CA HIS A 178 3.94 -8.57 -13.07
C HIS A 178 4.70 -7.76 -12.01
N TRP A 179 4.84 -6.45 -12.22
CA TRP A 179 5.43 -5.54 -11.24
C TRP A 179 4.64 -5.60 -9.93
N ALA A 180 3.31 -5.44 -9.97
CA ALA A 180 2.47 -5.51 -8.79
C ALA A 180 2.50 -6.89 -8.10
N ALA A 181 2.54 -7.97 -8.89
CA ALA A 181 2.68 -9.34 -8.36
C ALA A 181 4.04 -9.57 -7.66
N GLY A 182 5.10 -8.90 -8.11
CA GLY A 182 6.41 -8.91 -7.45
C GLY A 182 6.34 -8.29 -6.06
N ILE A 183 5.70 -7.12 -5.93
CA ILE A 183 5.45 -6.45 -4.64
C ILE A 183 4.64 -7.34 -3.71
N TRP A 184 3.53 -7.90 -4.21
CA TRP A 184 2.69 -8.82 -3.43
C TRP A 184 3.47 -10.02 -2.92
N SER A 185 4.28 -10.66 -3.77
CA SER A 185 5.10 -11.81 -3.39
C SER A 185 6.14 -11.45 -2.33
N ALA A 186 6.74 -10.26 -2.44
CA ALA A 186 7.70 -9.75 -1.48
C ALA A 186 7.06 -9.52 -0.09
N LEU A 187 5.84 -9.00 -0.04
CA LEU A 187 5.10 -8.83 1.22
C LEU A 187 4.72 -10.14 1.89
N LEU A 188 4.46 -11.20 1.11
CA LEU A 188 4.13 -12.51 1.65
C LEU A 188 5.36 -13.34 2.06
N THR A 189 6.57 -12.89 1.73
CA THR A 189 7.78 -13.60 2.13
C THR A 189 8.00 -13.35 3.63
N PRO A 190 8.02 -14.40 4.47
CA PRO A 190 8.22 -14.23 5.92
C PRO A 190 9.59 -13.58 6.19
N ASP A 191 9.63 -12.67 7.18
CA ASP A 191 10.87 -12.04 7.65
C ASP A 191 11.93 -13.11 7.94
N ILE A 192 13.04 -13.03 7.21
CA ILE A 192 14.28 -13.69 7.61
C ILE A 192 14.73 -12.97 8.90
N PRO A 193 14.97 -13.67 10.02
CA PRO A 193 15.32 -13.04 11.29
C PRO A 193 16.57 -12.15 11.15
N ALA A 194 16.55 -11.01 11.86
CA ALA A 194 17.52 -9.92 11.79
C ALA A 194 18.99 -10.28 12.13
N ASP A 195 19.27 -11.53 12.50
CA ASP A 195 20.61 -12.02 12.87
C ASP A 195 21.42 -12.58 11.68
N GLU A 196 20.84 -12.66 10.49
CA GLU A 196 21.61 -12.94 9.28
C GLU A 196 22.00 -11.61 8.59
N PRO A 197 23.28 -11.41 8.23
CA PRO A 197 23.68 -10.23 7.49
C PRO A 197 22.85 -10.16 6.22
N GLU A 198 22.17 -9.03 5.99
CA GLU A 198 21.41 -8.76 4.76
C GLU A 198 22.33 -8.97 3.56
N THR A 199 22.30 -10.18 3.01
CA THR A 199 23.18 -10.53 1.92
C THR A 199 22.67 -9.83 0.65
N PRO A 200 23.56 -9.41 -0.27
CA PRO A 200 23.19 -8.87 -1.58
C PRO A 200 22.30 -9.81 -2.40
N VAL A 201 22.11 -11.05 -1.95
CA VAL A 201 21.17 -12.05 -2.48
C VAL A 201 19.72 -11.59 -2.35
N VAL A 202 19.29 -11.00 -1.22
CA VAL A 202 17.90 -10.52 -1.05
C VAL A 202 17.58 -9.37 -2.02
N ARG A 203 18.55 -8.46 -2.19
CA ARG A 203 18.53 -7.37 -3.18
C ARG A 203 18.42 -7.89 -4.62
N GLN A 204 19.17 -8.96 -4.93
CA GLN A 204 19.08 -9.65 -6.21
C GLN A 204 17.76 -10.41 -6.34
N GLN A 205 17.22 -10.95 -5.26
CA GLN A 205 16.05 -11.82 -5.24
C GLN A 205 14.74 -11.07 -5.51
N TYR A 206 14.57 -9.84 -5.00
CA TYR A 206 13.44 -8.99 -5.37
C TYR A 206 13.49 -8.55 -6.84
N HIS A 207 14.65 -8.11 -7.30
CA HIS A 207 14.87 -7.77 -8.70
C HIS A 207 14.70 -9.03 -9.59
N TYR A 208 15.10 -10.20 -9.11
CA TYR A 208 15.04 -11.50 -9.77
C TYR A 208 13.65 -12.13 -9.75
N TYR A 209 12.80 -11.91 -8.76
CA TYR A 209 11.40 -12.37 -8.84
C TYR A 209 10.60 -11.54 -9.84
N CYS A 210 10.89 -10.23 -9.92
CA CYS A 210 10.37 -9.37 -10.99
C CYS A 210 10.99 -9.71 -12.36
N HIS A 211 12.27 -10.11 -12.44
CA HIS A 211 13.01 -10.32 -13.69
C HIS A 211 13.05 -11.78 -14.21
N ARG A 212 13.02 -12.81 -13.37
CA ARG A 212 13.06 -14.24 -13.78
C ARG A 212 11.71 -14.71 -14.29
N ARG A 213 10.62 -14.22 -13.71
CA ARG A 213 9.27 -14.46 -14.25
C ARG A 213 9.06 -13.73 -15.58
N TYR A 214 9.76 -12.61 -15.77
CA TYR A 214 9.85 -11.86 -17.03
C TYR A 214 10.57 -12.63 -18.16
N GLN A 215 11.62 -13.41 -17.88
CA GLN A 215 12.28 -14.26 -18.89
C GLN A 215 11.47 -15.49 -19.33
N GLN A 216 10.60 -16.01 -18.47
CA GLN A 216 9.79 -17.19 -18.80
C GLN A 216 8.62 -16.87 -19.76
N LEU A 217 8.21 -15.60 -19.84
CA LEU A 217 7.08 -15.15 -20.67
C LEU A 217 7.50 -14.47 -21.98
N THR A 218 8.77 -14.08 -22.14
CA THR A 218 9.35 -13.60 -23.41
C THR A 218 9.92 -14.72 -24.29
N GLY A 219 9.73 -15.98 -23.90
CA GLY A 219 10.18 -17.14 -24.68
C GLY A 219 11.68 -17.36 -24.56
N SER A 220 12.05 -18.40 -23.81
CA SER A 220 13.27 -19.12 -24.13
C SER A 220 13.05 -19.81 -25.49
N GLY A 221 13.37 -19.08 -26.55
CA GLY A 221 13.12 -19.45 -27.94
C GLY A 221 14.05 -18.72 -28.89
N ALA A 222 15.31 -18.53 -28.49
CA ALA A 222 16.40 -18.19 -29.40
C ALA A 222 17.70 -18.81 -28.86
N VAL A 223 17.74 -20.14 -28.87
CA VAL A 223 19.01 -20.84 -29.07
C VAL A 223 19.42 -20.52 -30.50
N ILE A 224 20.32 -19.56 -30.67
CA ILE A 224 21.06 -19.39 -31.92
C ILE A 224 22.35 -20.20 -31.74
N SER A 225 22.44 -21.30 -32.48
CA SER A 225 23.74 -21.80 -32.98
C SER A 225 24.32 -20.81 -33.97
#